data_AF-A0A934AUA2-F1
#
_entry.id   AF-A0A934AUA2-F1
#
_cell.length_a   1.000
_cell.length_b   1.000
_cell.length_c   1.000
_cell.angle_alpha   90.00
_cell.angle_beta   90.00
_cell.angle_gamma   90.00
#
_symmetry.space_group_name_H-M   'P 1'
#
loop_
_entity.id
_entity.type
_entity.pdbx_description
1 polymer ?
#
loop_
_entity_poly.entity_id
_entity_poly.type
_entity_poly.pdbx_seq_one_letter_code
_entity_poly.pdbx_strand_id
1 'polypeptide(L)'
;MKALLAAALLLAGGTAVPAQEPAGGGVLNLSCVEALVAADAGWLSGVFAFVAEKDSALAFADLVARNKAIRRKYAAKLMKDHEAAGGLTVWDHEVVMHLLAIYSSPMAQAADKLDPATQDRFNTLGLAPTMTLGEMNFRRKK
;
A
#
# COMPACT_ATOMS: atom_id res chain seq x y z
N MET A 1 52.02 -26.50 23.97
CA MET A 1 50.94 -26.65 22.96
C MET A 1 49.63 -26.11 23.54
N LYS A 2 49.42 -24.79 23.49
CA LYS A 2 48.16 -24.14 23.88
C LYS A 2 48.03 -22.84 23.09
N ALA A 3 47.52 -22.94 21.88
CA ALA A 3 47.02 -21.81 21.11
C ALA A 3 46.23 -22.39 19.94
N LEU A 4 44.89 -22.29 19.98
CA LEU A 4 43.99 -22.29 18.82
C LEU A 4 42.54 -22.49 19.31
N LEU A 5 41.94 -21.42 19.85
CA LEU A 5 40.48 -21.35 20.05
C LEU A 5 40.08 -19.90 20.34
N ALA A 6 40.24 -19.00 19.35
CA ALA A 6 39.75 -17.63 19.46
C ALA A 6 39.58 -16.94 18.09
N ALA A 7 39.06 -17.62 17.07
CA ALA A 7 38.91 -17.02 15.73
C ALA A 7 37.66 -17.47 14.97
N ALA A 8 36.51 -17.59 15.64
CA ALA A 8 35.27 -18.01 14.98
C ALA A 8 34.03 -17.16 15.29
N LEU A 9 34.17 -15.95 15.86
CA LEU A 9 33.02 -15.15 16.32
C LEU A 9 32.95 -13.73 15.74
N LEU A 10 33.59 -13.46 14.60
CA LEU A 10 33.61 -12.10 14.01
C LEU A 10 32.93 -11.98 12.63
N LEU A 11 32.12 -12.95 12.21
CA LEU A 11 31.40 -12.87 10.92
C LEU A 11 29.87 -12.76 11.03
N ALA A 12 29.35 -12.37 12.20
CA ALA A 12 27.98 -11.89 12.31
C ALA A 12 27.94 -10.37 12.00
N GLY A 13 28.24 -10.02 10.75
CA GLY A 13 28.00 -8.69 10.20
C GLY A 13 26.50 -8.47 10.03
N GLY A 14 25.79 -8.26 11.13
CA GLY A 14 24.44 -7.71 11.08
C GLY A 14 24.55 -6.31 10.52
N THR A 15 24.11 -6.11 9.28
CA THR A 15 23.86 -4.77 8.76
C THR A 15 22.78 -4.15 9.63
N ALA A 16 23.19 -3.30 10.57
CA ALA A 16 22.28 -2.44 11.31
C ALA A 16 21.51 -1.63 10.26
N VAL A 17 20.23 -1.98 10.08
CA VAL A 17 19.32 -1.14 9.31
C VAL A 17 19.32 0.21 10.04
N PRO A 18 19.76 1.31 9.39
CA PRO A 18 19.74 2.60 10.05
C PRO A 18 18.31 2.86 10.52
N ALA A 19 18.17 3.25 11.79
CA ALA A 19 16.88 3.67 12.31
C ALA A 19 16.40 4.82 11.45
N GLN A 20 15.38 4.57 10.63
CA GLN A 20 14.81 5.57 9.75
C GLN A 20 14.18 6.64 10.65
N GLU A 21 14.76 7.85 10.61
CA GLU A 21 14.16 8.99 11.32
C GLU A 21 12.70 9.12 10.84
N PRO A 22 11.73 9.30 11.75
CA PRO A 22 10.36 9.54 11.34
C PRO A 22 10.37 10.73 10.40
N ALA A 23 9.80 10.54 9.21
CA ALA A 23 9.66 11.63 8.26
C ALA A 23 8.97 12.78 9.00
N GLY A 24 9.59 13.97 8.98
CA GLY A 24 8.96 15.17 9.54
C GLY A 24 7.56 15.30 8.95
N GLY A 25 6.57 15.59 9.81
CA GLY A 25 5.16 15.59 9.43
C GLY A 25 4.93 16.27 8.08
N GLY A 26 4.50 15.50 7.10
CA GLY A 26 4.43 15.90 5.69
C GLY A 26 3.02 16.26 5.25
N VAL A 27 2.91 16.93 4.10
CA VAL A 27 1.62 17.10 3.41
C VAL A 27 1.21 15.73 2.86
N LEU A 28 0.04 15.24 3.28
CA LEU A 28 -0.51 13.98 2.79
C LEU A 28 -0.85 14.07 1.30
N ASN A 29 -0.47 13.03 0.56
CA ASN A 29 -0.93 12.84 -0.80
C ASN A 29 -2.46 12.83 -0.84
N LEU A 30 -3.07 13.66 -1.70
CA LEU A 30 -4.52 13.83 -1.73
C LEU A 30 -5.25 12.51 -2.11
N SER A 31 -4.64 11.68 -2.96
CA SER A 31 -5.19 10.36 -3.31
C SER A 31 -5.23 9.43 -2.10
N CYS A 32 -4.22 9.51 -1.23
CA CYS A 32 -4.20 8.79 0.05
C CYS A 32 -5.33 9.26 0.98
N VAL A 33 -5.55 10.56 1.08
CA VAL A 33 -6.66 11.11 1.88
C VAL A 33 -8.02 10.65 1.32
N GLU A 34 -8.22 10.74 0.00
CA GLU A 34 -9.45 10.24 -0.63
C GLU A 34 -9.66 8.74 -0.34
N ALA A 35 -8.61 7.92 -0.41
CA ALA A 35 -8.66 6.50 -0.13
C ALA A 35 -8.98 6.20 1.34
N LEU A 36 -8.35 6.91 2.29
CA LEU A 36 -8.63 6.78 3.72
C LEU A 36 -10.09 7.11 4.04
N VAL A 37 -10.62 8.21 3.48
CA VAL A 37 -12.02 8.60 3.69
C VAL A 37 -12.96 7.57 3.07
N ALA A 38 -12.73 7.17 1.81
CA ALA A 38 -13.59 6.20 1.13
C ALA A 38 -13.57 4.81 1.79
N ALA A 39 -12.45 4.44 2.41
CA ALA A 39 -12.32 3.19 3.14
C ALA A 39 -12.80 3.28 4.61
N ASP A 40 -13.35 4.42 5.04
CA ASP A 40 -13.78 4.69 6.42
C ASP A 40 -12.65 4.53 7.45
N ALA A 41 -11.46 4.97 7.04
CA ALA A 41 -10.21 4.94 7.78
C ALA A 41 -9.63 6.36 7.95
N GLY A 42 -10.45 7.41 7.81
CA GLY A 42 -10.01 8.81 7.91
C GLY A 42 -9.34 9.17 9.24
N TRP A 43 -9.65 8.43 10.31
CA TRP A 43 -9.01 8.54 11.62
C TRP A 43 -7.51 8.19 11.61
N LEU A 44 -7.03 7.48 10.59
CA LEU A 44 -5.60 7.18 10.38
C LEU A 44 -4.85 8.29 9.64
N SER A 45 -5.50 9.37 9.21
CA SER A 45 -4.82 10.50 8.54
C SER A 45 -3.65 11.04 9.36
N GLY A 46 -3.81 11.17 10.68
CA GLY A 46 -2.73 11.58 11.58
C GLY A 46 -1.55 10.60 11.62
N VAL A 47 -1.77 9.30 11.40
CA VAL A 47 -0.71 8.29 11.31
C VAL A 47 0.00 8.37 9.96
N PHE A 48 -0.78 8.45 8.87
CA PHE A 48 -0.23 8.57 7.52
C PHE A 48 0.54 9.88 7.30
N ALA A 49 0.29 10.93 8.09
CA ALA A 49 1.04 12.18 8.04
C ALA A 49 2.53 12.02 8.42
N PHE A 50 2.88 10.92 9.11
CA PHE A 50 4.25 10.54 9.46
C PHE A 50 4.84 9.47 8.53
N VAL A 51 4.06 8.98 7.57
CA VAL A 51 4.56 8.07 6.53
C VAL A 51 5.13 8.92 5.41
N ALA A 52 6.38 8.66 5.01
CA ALA A 52 6.98 9.34 3.87
C ALA A 52 6.11 9.12 2.63
N GLU A 53 5.91 10.17 1.81
CA GLU A 53 4.95 10.11 0.69
C GLU A 53 5.20 8.92 -0.23
N LYS A 54 6.46 8.65 -0.57
CA LYS A 54 6.89 7.50 -1.39
C LYS A 54 6.50 6.12 -0.82
N ASP A 55 6.30 6.03 0.49
CA ASP A 55 5.97 4.79 1.19
C ASP A 55 4.46 4.70 1.51
N SER A 56 3.70 5.77 1.25
CA SER A 56 2.28 5.87 1.61
C SER A 56 1.40 4.85 0.90
N ALA A 57 1.68 4.56 -0.39
CA ALA A 57 0.95 3.55 -1.15
C ALA A 57 1.17 2.14 -0.57
N LEU A 58 2.42 1.79 -0.25
CA LEU A 58 2.76 0.51 0.39
C LEU A 58 2.14 0.39 1.78
N ALA A 59 2.21 1.44 2.60
CA ALA A 59 1.61 1.44 3.94
C ALA A 59 0.09 1.26 3.89
N PHE A 60 -0.57 1.90 2.92
CA PHE A 60 -2.01 1.73 2.73
C PHE A 60 -2.36 0.34 2.18
N ALA A 61 -1.54 -0.22 1.29
CA ALA A 61 -1.71 -1.59 0.81
C ALA A 61 -1.61 -2.62 1.96
N ASP A 62 -0.68 -2.45 2.90
CA ASP A 62 -0.58 -3.31 4.09
C ASP A 62 -1.82 -3.19 4.98
N LEU A 63 -2.31 -1.96 5.22
CA LEU A 63 -3.58 -1.72 5.92
C LEU A 63 -4.76 -2.44 5.25
N VAL A 64 -4.87 -2.33 3.92
CA VAL A 64 -5.91 -2.99 3.11
C VAL A 64 -5.77 -4.51 3.17
N ALA A 65 -4.56 -5.05 3.14
CA ALA A 65 -4.31 -6.49 3.25
C ALA A 65 -4.81 -7.05 4.59
N ARG A 66 -4.57 -6.32 5.70
CA ARG A 66 -4.87 -6.76 7.06
C ARG A 66 -6.29 -6.49 7.53
N ASN A 67 -7.03 -5.59 6.88
CA ASN A 67 -8.37 -5.20 7.32
C ASN A 67 -9.42 -5.46 6.22
N LYS A 68 -10.21 -6.52 6.41
CA LYS A 68 -11.28 -6.92 5.46
C LYS A 68 -12.33 -5.84 5.22
N ALA A 69 -12.69 -5.05 6.24
CA ALA A 69 -13.69 -3.99 6.10
C ALA A 69 -13.17 -2.85 5.22
N ILE A 70 -11.95 -2.38 5.50
CA ILE A 70 -11.24 -1.39 4.69
C ILE A 70 -11.06 -1.90 3.27
N ARG A 71 -10.63 -3.15 3.09
CA ARG A 71 -10.44 -3.76 1.77
C ARG A 71 -11.68 -3.76 0.91
N ARG A 72 -12.83 -4.14 1.48
CA ARG A 72 -14.10 -4.15 0.74
C ARG A 72 -14.51 -2.74 0.31
N LYS A 73 -14.39 -1.76 1.20
CA LYS A 73 -14.74 -0.36 0.91
C LYS A 73 -13.80 0.24 -0.14
N TYR A 74 -12.50 0.00 0.00
CA TYR A 74 -11.50 0.46 -0.96
C TYR A 74 -11.67 -0.19 -2.34
N ALA A 75 -11.90 -1.50 -2.42
CA ALA A 75 -12.21 -2.17 -3.69
C ALA A 75 -13.46 -1.58 -4.36
N ALA A 76 -14.51 -1.26 -3.59
CA ALA A 76 -15.71 -0.62 -4.13
C ALA A 76 -15.42 0.80 -4.66
N LYS A 77 -14.58 1.58 -3.96
CA LYS A 77 -14.10 2.89 -4.43
C LYS A 77 -13.36 2.77 -5.76
N LEU A 78 -12.41 1.84 -5.87
CA LEU A 78 -11.62 1.67 -7.08
C LEU A 78 -12.47 1.23 -8.28
N MET A 79 -13.43 0.33 -8.07
CA MET A 79 -14.37 -0.06 -9.12
C MET A 79 -15.19 1.14 -9.59
N LYS A 80 -15.74 1.92 -8.66
CA LYS A 80 -16.50 3.14 -8.99
C LYS A 80 -15.66 4.14 -9.78
N ASP A 81 -14.40 4.33 -9.38
CA ASP A 81 -13.48 5.22 -10.08
C ASP A 81 -13.14 4.74 -11.48
N HIS A 82 -12.88 3.44 -11.61
CA HIS A 82 -12.62 2.83 -12.91
C HIS A 82 -13.83 2.94 -13.84
N GLU A 83 -15.04 2.68 -13.34
CA GLU A 83 -16.29 2.81 -14.11
C GLU A 83 -16.57 4.27 -14.51
N ALA A 84 -16.31 5.24 -13.61
CA ALA A 84 -16.60 6.65 -13.85
C ALA A 84 -15.54 7.37 -14.70
N ALA A 85 -14.27 7.01 -14.57
CA ALA A 85 -13.15 7.72 -15.20
C ALA A 85 -12.37 6.88 -16.23
N GLY A 86 -12.65 5.58 -16.32
CA GLY A 86 -11.96 4.64 -17.20
C GLY A 86 -10.55 4.28 -16.74
N GLY A 87 -10.19 4.52 -15.47
CA GLY A 87 -8.84 4.26 -14.94
C GLY A 87 -8.70 4.65 -13.47
N LEU A 88 -7.47 4.66 -12.97
CA LEU A 88 -7.12 4.92 -11.56
C LEU A 88 -6.13 6.09 -11.43
N THR A 89 -6.00 6.66 -10.22
CA THR A 89 -4.81 7.49 -9.97
C THR A 89 -3.54 6.64 -10.05
N VAL A 90 -2.41 7.27 -10.36
CA VAL A 90 -1.09 6.64 -10.23
C VAL A 90 -0.91 6.03 -8.82
N TRP A 91 -1.28 6.78 -7.78
CA TRP A 91 -1.17 6.34 -6.39
C TRP A 91 -2.05 5.12 -6.07
N ASP A 92 -3.31 5.11 -6.50
CA ASP A 92 -4.22 3.97 -6.32
C ASP A 92 -3.72 2.73 -7.07
N HIS A 93 -3.16 2.92 -8.27
CA HIS A 93 -2.56 1.82 -9.03
C HIS A 93 -1.36 1.23 -8.29
N GLU A 94 -0.48 2.06 -7.73
CA GLU A 94 0.64 1.59 -6.89
C GLU A 94 0.14 0.79 -5.67
N VAL A 95 -0.92 1.24 -4.98
CA VAL A 95 -1.56 0.49 -3.89
C VAL A 95 -2.01 -0.89 -4.36
N VAL A 96 -2.70 -0.98 -5.51
CA VAL A 96 -3.16 -2.25 -6.07
C VAL A 96 -1.99 -3.17 -6.39
N MET A 97 -0.93 -2.64 -7.00
CA MET A 97 0.27 -3.42 -7.32
C MET A 97 0.97 -3.94 -6.06
N HIS A 98 1.09 -3.11 -5.02
CA HIS A 98 1.61 -3.55 -3.72
C HIS A 98 0.73 -4.60 -3.07
N LEU A 99 -0.60 -4.45 -3.14
CA LEU A 99 -1.55 -5.41 -2.59
C LEU A 99 -1.43 -6.78 -3.29
N LEU A 100 -1.38 -6.79 -4.62
CA LEU A 100 -1.17 -8.01 -5.41
C LEU A 100 0.18 -8.65 -5.07
N ALA A 101 1.24 -7.84 -4.91
CA ALA A 101 2.55 -8.32 -4.49
C ALA A 101 2.48 -9.00 -3.10
N ILE A 102 1.81 -8.39 -2.12
CA ILE A 102 1.61 -8.97 -0.78
C ILE A 102 0.96 -10.36 -0.89
N TYR A 103 -0.12 -10.51 -1.67
CA TYR A 103 -0.84 -11.78 -1.81
C TYR A 103 -0.13 -12.82 -2.67
N SER A 104 0.80 -12.40 -3.54
CA SER A 104 1.68 -13.32 -4.28
C SER A 104 2.91 -13.76 -3.48
N SER A 105 3.19 -13.09 -2.35
CA SER A 105 4.38 -13.36 -1.54
C SER A 105 4.19 -14.54 -0.58
N PRO A 106 5.27 -15.18 -0.11
CA PRO A 106 5.21 -16.15 0.98
C PRO A 106 4.59 -15.58 2.27
N MET A 107 4.62 -14.25 2.46
CA MET A 107 4.03 -13.57 3.61
C MET A 107 2.50 -13.44 3.53
N ALA A 108 1.87 -13.85 2.42
CA ALA A 108 0.42 -13.86 2.28
C ALA A 108 -0.30 -14.65 3.39
N GLN A 109 0.39 -15.58 4.06
CA GLN A 109 -0.15 -16.33 5.21
C GLN A 109 -0.50 -15.43 6.41
N ALA A 110 0.12 -14.25 6.53
CA ALA A 110 -0.16 -13.28 7.57
C ALA A 110 -1.30 -12.30 7.22
N ALA A 111 -1.83 -12.38 5.99
CA ALA A 111 -2.96 -11.59 5.53
C ALA A 111 -4.23 -12.47 5.43
N ASP A 112 -5.39 -11.84 5.58
CA ASP A 112 -6.66 -12.52 5.32
C ASP A 112 -6.75 -12.94 3.85
N LYS A 113 -7.06 -14.21 3.58
CA LYS A 113 -7.27 -14.67 2.19
C LYS A 113 -8.28 -13.78 1.47
N LEU A 114 -7.96 -13.42 0.24
CA LEU A 114 -8.91 -12.80 -0.67
C LEU A 114 -9.96 -13.83 -1.08
N ASP A 115 -11.23 -13.40 -1.11
CA ASP A 115 -12.22 -14.16 -1.87
C ASP A 115 -11.94 -14.01 -3.37
N PRO A 116 -12.31 -15.00 -4.20
CA PRO A 116 -12.00 -14.99 -5.63
C PRO A 116 -12.51 -13.74 -6.36
N ALA A 117 -13.71 -13.26 -6.01
CA ALA A 117 -14.29 -12.08 -6.64
C ALA A 117 -13.48 -10.81 -6.32
N THR A 118 -13.00 -10.66 -5.08
CA THR A 118 -12.10 -9.56 -4.71
C THR A 118 -10.74 -9.68 -5.39
N GLN A 119 -10.19 -10.90 -5.51
CA GLN A 119 -8.93 -11.12 -6.21
C GLN A 119 -9.04 -10.75 -7.70
N ASP A 120 -10.10 -11.19 -8.37
CA ASP A 120 -10.36 -10.86 -9.77
C ASP A 120 -10.50 -9.34 -9.98
N ARG A 121 -11.21 -8.65 -9.08
CA ARG A 121 -11.31 -7.18 -9.12
C ARG A 121 -9.93 -6.53 -9.04
N PHE A 122 -9.09 -6.91 -8.09
CA PHE A 122 -7.74 -6.32 -8.00
C PHE A 122 -6.86 -6.67 -9.21
N ASN A 123 -6.98 -7.87 -9.77
CA ASN A 123 -6.28 -8.23 -11.01
C ASN A 123 -6.74 -7.35 -12.18
N THR A 124 -8.05 -7.12 -12.34
CA THR A 124 -8.59 -6.21 -13.36
C THR A 124 -8.10 -4.78 -13.15
N LEU A 125 -8.17 -4.29 -11.92
CA LEU A 125 -7.76 -2.93 -11.55
C LEU A 125 -6.25 -2.72 -11.71
N GLY A 126 -5.42 -3.76 -11.52
CA GLY A 126 -3.98 -3.72 -11.78
C GLY A 126 -3.63 -3.51 -13.26
N LEU A 127 -4.56 -3.78 -14.17
CA LEU A 127 -4.42 -3.55 -15.61
C LEU A 127 -5.08 -2.24 -16.08
N ALA A 128 -5.74 -1.51 -15.18
CA ALA A 128 -6.40 -0.26 -15.53
C ALA A 128 -5.36 0.83 -15.88
N PRO A 129 -5.67 1.73 -16.85
CA PRO A 129 -4.77 2.83 -17.16
C PRO A 129 -4.68 3.80 -15.98
N THR A 130 -3.51 4.40 -15.83
CA THR A 130 -3.24 5.40 -14.80
C THR A 130 -3.46 6.81 -15.33
N MET A 131 -3.86 7.71 -14.44
CA MET A 131 -3.99 9.14 -14.72
C MET A 131 -3.73 9.96 -13.46
N THR A 132 -3.62 11.27 -13.62
CA THR A 132 -3.55 12.19 -12.47
C THR A 132 -4.90 12.30 -11.77
N LEU A 133 -4.89 12.69 -10.50
CA LEU A 133 -6.13 12.92 -9.75
C LEU A 133 -6.99 14.04 -10.39
N GLY A 134 -6.34 15.07 -10.96
CA GLY A 134 -7.02 16.14 -11.68
C GLY A 134 -7.78 15.66 -12.92
N GLU A 135 -7.14 14.81 -13.73
CA GLU A 135 -7.78 14.20 -14.90
C GLU A 135 -8.94 13.30 -14.52
N MET A 136 -8.78 12.48 -13.48
CA MET A 136 -9.87 11.63 -12.99
C MET A 136 -11.06 12.47 -12.50
N ASN A 137 -10.80 13.52 -11.72
CA ASN A 137 -11.85 14.42 -11.24
C ASN A 137 -12.57 15.16 -12.37
N PHE A 138 -11.87 15.47 -13.47
CA PHE A 138 -12.50 16.03 -14.65
C PHE A 138 -13.41 15.02 -15.35
N ARG A 139 -12.99 13.75 -15.46
CA ARG A 139 -13.80 12.69 -16.10
C ARG A 139 -15.03 12.31 -15.28
N ARG A 140 -14.91 12.23 -13.95
CA ARG A 140 -16.04 11.95 -13.02
C ARG A 140 -17.19 12.97 -13.12
N LYS A 141 -16.95 14.18 -13.65
CA LYS A 141 -17.95 15.25 -13.77
C LYS A 141 -18.73 15.22 -15.08
N LYS A 142 -18.33 14.39 -16.05
CA LYS A 142 -19.04 14.20 -17.31
C LYS A 142 -20.06 13.07 -17.18
#